data_AF-A0A538IKA2-F1
#
_entry.id   AF-A0A538IKA2-F1
#
_cell.length_a   1.000
_cell.length_b   1.000
_cell.length_c   1.000
_cell.angle_alpha   90.00
_cell.angle_beta   90.00
_cell.angle_gamma   90.00
#
_symmetry.space_group_name_H-M   'P 1'
#
loop_
_entity.id
_entity.type
_entity.pdbx_description
1 polymer ?
#
loop_
_entity_poly.entity_id
_entity_poly.type
_entity_poly.pdbx_seq_one_letter_code
_entity_poly.pdbx_strand_id
1 'polypeptide(L)'
;MKIERVVTSISWIPSEAIKGALKVPFEVGMAHYDDPLPDVIHDLESLRAADKFRFANELRAWIEIEDSSEGWGGRSLPSRGDSRITGFGYSGGGQIGSTTLRLGSKEMTFAAAAYPTIQRDPEVGPNYVKFVQTAGGRTGAPAPRPVPHPPFFQISAPTAWTTLNLTIYSDGRSEFEVTGASPFPRHWIYDHEGKLAAKSGLIDFKDWSKHAFGERTPWGAEDSPALVTAVETALERELSFLIMRAGKKPEKRKIKAGKALTEQGQEGNELYLLLDGVLQVDVDGNVLAELGPGAILGERALLEGGRRTATLRALTLLICGTRGSTPSPGAAFIRYGGQTSCIAVAHDDDDPHLVLDGGTGLRRLTTFLEGRTFNGTILVGHLHWDHTHGLPFFRAGDQPDARVHVLIPSQGDASAVMARAVSPPHFPVRLEELRGTWTVENLEPGENDIEGFHVTSLDIPHKLSRTYGFRVSDGTSAIAYMSDHWPTSIGPGADGFGEYHDNALALAEGVDMLIHDAQYTSEEFPSRADFGHSAMEYAIGLGRKAGAKAVMLYHHDPDRTDDDLDRIVTSLNGTKPRVYAAAEGSVIELP
;
A
#
# COMPACT_ATOMS: atom_id res chain seq x y z
N MET A 1 20.34 34.90 7.42
CA MET A 1 20.99 33.61 7.72
C MET A 1 20.61 32.61 6.65
N LYS A 2 21.55 31.77 6.18
CA LYS A 2 21.27 30.72 5.18
C LYS A 2 21.18 29.36 5.87
N ILE A 3 20.10 28.63 5.62
CA ILE A 3 19.85 27.27 6.14
C ILE A 3 19.86 26.33 4.95
N GLU A 4 20.79 25.37 4.93
CA GLU A 4 20.84 24.31 3.92
C GLU A 4 20.49 22.95 4.54
N ARG A 5 19.73 22.14 3.81
CA ARG A 5 19.34 20.78 4.21
C ARG A 5 19.45 19.82 3.04
N VAL A 6 19.57 18.55 3.38
CA VAL A 6 19.69 17.46 2.41
C VAL A 6 18.86 16.27 2.86
N VAL A 7 18.27 15.58 1.90
CA VAL A 7 17.79 14.21 2.04
C VAL A 7 18.38 13.40 0.89
N THR A 8 18.94 12.23 1.21
CA THR A 8 19.62 11.40 0.22
C THR A 8 18.93 10.06 0.11
N SER A 9 18.47 9.69 -1.09
CA SER A 9 18.05 8.34 -1.39
C SER A 9 19.18 7.59 -2.10
N ILE A 10 19.46 6.35 -1.71
CA ILE A 10 20.47 5.51 -2.34
C ILE A 10 19.91 4.14 -2.63
N SER A 11 20.09 3.68 -3.86
CA SER A 11 19.64 2.37 -4.28
C SER A 11 20.57 1.27 -3.77
N TRP A 12 19.95 0.20 -3.30
CA TRP A 12 20.58 -0.97 -2.74
C TRP A 12 19.90 -2.23 -3.28
N ILE A 13 20.70 -3.16 -3.80
CA ILE A 13 20.23 -4.45 -4.31
C ILE A 13 20.55 -5.53 -3.27
N PRO A 14 19.58 -5.94 -2.42
CA PRO A 14 19.78 -7.11 -1.57
C PRO A 14 19.95 -8.36 -2.43
N SER A 15 20.83 -9.25 -2.00
CA SER A 15 21.15 -10.49 -2.71
C SER A 15 19.97 -11.44 -2.94
N GLU A 16 18.89 -11.21 -2.19
CA GLU A 16 17.70 -12.06 -2.14
C GLU A 16 16.56 -11.57 -3.06
N ALA A 17 16.67 -10.36 -3.61
CA ALA A 17 15.60 -9.71 -4.38
C ALA A 17 15.55 -10.12 -5.88
N ILE A 18 16.63 -10.71 -6.42
CA ILE A 18 16.71 -11.11 -7.84
C ILE A 18 16.25 -12.56 -7.99
N LYS A 19 15.15 -12.79 -8.73
CA LYS A 19 14.54 -14.11 -8.99
C LYS A 19 14.76 -14.54 -10.46
N GLY A 20 14.77 -15.85 -10.73
CA GLY A 20 14.75 -16.41 -12.09
C GLY A 20 16.08 -16.33 -12.85
N ALA A 21 16.04 -16.31 -14.19
CA ALA A 21 17.21 -16.38 -15.07
C ALA A 21 18.22 -15.21 -14.88
N LEU A 22 17.79 -14.10 -14.28
CA LEU A 22 18.64 -12.96 -13.93
C LEU A 22 19.55 -13.22 -12.72
N LYS A 23 19.35 -14.34 -12.01
CA LYS A 23 20.22 -14.81 -10.91
C LYS A 23 21.48 -15.52 -11.41
N VAL A 24 21.46 -16.05 -12.64
CA VAL A 24 22.54 -16.85 -13.23
C VAL A 24 23.89 -16.13 -13.21
N PRO A 25 24.01 -14.85 -13.58
CA PRO A 25 25.29 -14.12 -13.50
C PRO A 25 25.82 -14.00 -12.06
N PHE A 26 24.97 -13.92 -11.05
CA PHE A 26 25.38 -13.85 -9.64
C PHE A 26 25.76 -15.23 -9.08
N GLU A 27 25.06 -16.29 -9.48
CA GLU A 27 25.35 -17.68 -9.08
C GLU A 27 26.63 -18.24 -9.71
N VAL A 28 26.95 -17.82 -10.94
CA VAL A 28 28.19 -18.23 -11.62
C VAL A 28 29.37 -17.28 -11.38
N GLY A 29 29.22 -16.32 -10.46
CA GLY A 29 30.28 -15.40 -10.03
C GLY A 29 30.66 -14.31 -11.02
N MET A 30 29.80 -14.03 -12.02
CA MET A 30 29.97 -12.97 -13.03
C MET A 30 29.61 -11.57 -12.53
N ALA A 31 28.70 -11.49 -11.56
CA ALA A 31 28.23 -10.26 -10.93
C ALA A 31 28.36 -10.39 -9.40
N HIS A 32 28.59 -9.28 -8.70
CA HIS A 32 28.65 -9.24 -7.24
C HIS A 32 27.41 -8.57 -6.66
N TYR A 33 26.94 -9.08 -5.52
CA TYR A 33 25.93 -8.39 -4.73
C TYR A 33 26.55 -7.17 -4.04
N ASP A 34 25.79 -6.09 -3.92
CA ASP A 34 26.25 -4.89 -3.21
C ASP A 34 26.37 -5.21 -1.72
N ASP A 35 27.51 -4.87 -1.10
CA ASP A 35 27.61 -4.86 0.36
C ASP A 35 26.54 -3.89 0.91
N PRO A 36 25.94 -4.17 2.09
CA PRO A 36 25.02 -3.23 2.72
C PRO A 36 25.66 -1.86 2.90
N LEU A 37 24.90 -0.81 2.59
CA LEU A 37 25.32 0.57 2.74
C LEU A 37 25.54 0.91 4.23
N PRO A 38 26.45 1.84 4.55
CA PRO A 38 26.68 2.24 5.93
C PRO A 38 25.48 3.02 6.48
N ASP A 39 25.17 2.84 7.77
CA ASP A 39 24.08 3.54 8.47
C ASP A 39 24.26 5.06 8.54
N VAL A 40 25.50 5.52 8.40
CA VAL A 40 25.85 6.93 8.31
C VAL A 40 26.72 7.13 7.09
N ILE A 41 26.33 8.09 6.25
CA ILE A 41 27.07 8.46 5.06
C ILE A 41 27.82 9.74 5.36
N HIS A 42 29.15 9.62 5.32
CA HIS A 42 30.04 10.78 5.43
C HIS A 42 30.43 11.33 4.05
N ASP A 43 30.52 10.46 3.04
CA ASP A 43 30.93 10.82 1.69
C ASP A 43 30.26 9.92 0.65
N LEU A 44 29.28 10.48 -0.07
CA LEU A 44 28.55 9.81 -1.13
C LEU A 44 29.45 9.50 -2.35
N GLU A 45 30.45 10.34 -2.63
CA GLU A 45 31.33 10.18 -3.78
C GLU A 45 32.30 9.00 -3.57
N SER A 46 32.81 8.83 -2.35
CA SER A 46 33.60 7.64 -1.98
C SER A 46 32.80 6.34 -2.16
N LEU A 47 31.51 6.34 -1.77
CA LEU A 47 30.63 5.18 -1.98
C LEU A 47 30.40 4.91 -3.48
N ARG A 48 30.27 5.96 -4.29
CA ARG A 48 30.13 5.85 -5.75
C ARG A 48 31.39 5.28 -6.39
N ALA A 49 32.56 5.79 -6.02
CA ALA A 49 33.85 5.35 -6.53
C ALA A 49 34.15 3.88 -6.16
N ALA A 50 33.63 3.41 -5.03
CA ALA A 50 33.74 2.04 -4.56
C ALA A 50 32.67 1.08 -5.13
N ASP A 51 31.85 1.52 -6.08
CA ASP A 51 30.77 0.73 -6.71
C ASP A 51 29.75 0.17 -5.69
N LYS A 52 29.44 0.94 -4.62
CA LYS A 52 28.59 0.50 -3.49
C LYS A 52 27.09 0.74 -3.70
N PHE A 53 26.71 1.51 -4.71
CA PHE A 53 25.32 1.75 -5.06
C PHE A 53 25.15 1.97 -6.56
N ARG A 54 23.93 1.75 -7.06
CA ARG A 54 23.63 1.92 -8.49
C ARG A 54 23.14 3.32 -8.83
N PHE A 55 22.42 3.93 -7.90
CA PHE A 55 21.77 5.23 -8.06
C PHE A 55 21.69 5.95 -6.71
N ALA A 56 21.86 7.27 -6.70
CA ALA A 56 21.56 8.12 -5.57
C ALA A 56 20.81 9.39 -6.01
N ASN A 57 19.82 9.81 -5.23
CA ASN A 57 19.13 11.10 -5.35
C ASN A 57 19.50 11.95 -4.13
N GLU A 58 20.39 12.93 -4.31
CA GLU A 58 20.74 13.87 -3.26
C GLU A 58 19.91 15.15 -3.45
N LEU A 59 18.75 15.24 -2.79
CA LEU A 59 17.95 16.46 -2.77
C LEU A 59 18.53 17.40 -1.71
N ARG A 60 19.40 18.29 -2.16
CA ARG A 60 19.99 19.37 -1.36
C ARG A 60 19.38 20.71 -1.76
N ALA A 61 18.92 21.48 -0.79
CA ALA A 61 18.30 22.77 -1.00
C ALA A 61 18.58 23.73 0.16
N TRP A 62 18.41 25.02 -0.07
CA TRP A 62 18.65 26.06 0.91
C TRP A 62 17.55 27.11 0.93
N ILE A 63 17.38 27.75 2.09
CA ILE A 63 16.58 28.95 2.29
C ILE A 63 17.43 30.04 2.94
N GLU A 64 17.14 31.30 2.63
CA GLU A 64 17.68 32.48 3.28
C GLU A 64 16.59 33.12 4.13
N ILE A 65 16.91 33.45 5.38
CA ILE A 65 16.01 34.09 6.33
C ILE A 65 16.56 35.43 6.80
N GLU A 66 15.69 36.41 6.97
CA GLU A 66 15.94 37.67 7.66
C GLU A 66 15.13 37.71 8.95
N ASP A 67 15.78 38.00 10.08
CA ASP A 67 15.06 38.30 11.30
C ASP A 67 14.51 39.71 11.23
N SER A 68 13.21 39.88 11.48
CA SER A 68 12.60 41.19 11.67
C SER A 68 12.97 41.76 13.04
N SER A 69 14.24 42.10 13.25
CA SER A 69 14.68 42.84 14.44
C SER A 69 14.79 44.33 14.15
N GLU A 70 13.67 44.99 13.83
CA GLU A 70 13.58 46.45 14.01
C GLU A 70 12.93 46.76 15.36
N GLY A 71 13.77 46.86 16.39
CA GLY A 71 13.39 47.41 17.68
C GLY A 71 13.75 48.90 17.75
N TRP A 72 12.75 49.78 17.79
CA TRP A 72 12.96 51.14 18.28
C TRP A 72 12.99 51.10 19.81
N GLY A 73 14.18 51.27 20.41
CA GLY A 73 14.33 51.48 21.85
C GLY A 73 14.77 50.25 22.69
N GLY A 74 16.01 49.78 22.51
CA GLY A 74 16.89 49.33 23.60
C GLY A 74 16.52 48.13 24.48
N ARG A 75 15.45 47.37 24.21
CA ARG A 75 15.19 46.06 24.84
C ARG A 75 14.58 45.10 23.83
N SER A 76 15.41 44.22 23.27
CA SER A 76 14.98 43.11 22.41
C SER A 76 14.82 41.83 23.25
N LEU A 77 13.59 41.32 23.34
CA LEU A 77 13.33 39.90 23.61
C LEU A 77 13.30 39.19 22.26
N PRO A 78 13.89 37.98 22.13
CA PRO A 78 13.80 37.23 20.88
C PRO A 78 12.36 36.73 20.70
N SER A 79 11.61 37.31 19.77
CA SER A 79 10.37 36.71 19.28
C SER A 79 10.75 35.49 18.43
N ARG A 80 10.64 34.29 18.98
CA ARG A 80 10.56 33.07 18.18
C ARG A 80 9.27 33.17 17.35
N GLY A 81 9.36 33.59 16.08
CA GLY A 81 8.19 33.56 15.21
C GLY A 81 8.29 34.25 13.84
N ASP A 82 9.05 35.34 13.70
CA ASP A 82 8.95 36.21 12.52
C ASP A 82 10.21 36.26 11.63
N SER A 83 10.91 35.12 11.49
CA SER A 83 12.01 35.04 10.51
C SER A 83 11.42 34.89 9.10
N ARG A 84 11.57 35.93 8.28
CA ARG A 84 11.03 36.01 6.91
C ARG A 84 11.98 35.34 5.92
N ILE A 85 11.46 34.46 5.07
CA ILE A 85 12.22 33.84 3.98
C ILE A 85 12.43 34.85 2.85
N THR A 86 13.68 35.10 2.47
CA THR A 86 14.08 36.10 1.46
C THR A 86 14.73 35.51 0.22
N GLY A 87 15.14 34.24 0.26
CA GLY A 87 15.73 33.53 -0.87
C GLY A 87 15.64 32.02 -0.68
N PHE A 88 15.69 31.27 -1.77
CA PHE A 88 15.72 29.81 -1.75
C PHE A 88 16.27 29.24 -3.06
N GLY A 89 16.73 28.00 -3.03
CA GLY A 89 17.16 27.31 -4.25
C GLY A 89 17.64 25.88 -4.02
N TYR A 90 17.73 25.12 -5.12
CA TYR A 90 18.34 23.80 -5.14
C TYR A 90 19.87 23.91 -5.21
N SER A 91 20.57 22.97 -4.57
CA SER A 91 22.03 22.79 -4.66
C SER A 91 22.46 21.34 -4.85
N GLY A 92 21.51 20.40 -4.93
CA GLY A 92 21.76 18.96 -5.10
C GLY A 92 21.42 18.42 -6.49
N GLY A 93 21.48 17.10 -6.64
CA GLY A 93 21.16 16.41 -7.89
C GLY A 93 21.23 14.88 -7.80
N GLY A 94 20.98 14.22 -8.92
CA GLY A 94 21.12 12.78 -9.07
C GLY A 94 22.54 12.32 -9.38
N GLN A 95 22.93 11.16 -8.85
CA GLN A 95 24.15 10.44 -9.22
C GLN A 95 23.81 9.01 -9.65
N ILE A 96 24.55 8.48 -10.62
CA ILE A 96 24.44 7.08 -11.03
C ILE A 96 25.83 6.42 -11.03
N GLY A 97 25.93 5.24 -10.42
CA GLY A 97 27.17 4.47 -10.33
C GLY A 97 27.37 3.60 -11.56
N SER A 98 28.62 3.40 -11.99
CA SER A 98 28.96 2.37 -12.98
C SER A 98 28.65 0.96 -12.45
N THR A 99 28.80 -0.08 -13.25
CA THR A 99 28.65 -1.46 -12.75
C THR A 99 29.80 -2.30 -13.23
N THR A 100 30.57 -2.87 -12.31
CA THR A 100 31.72 -3.72 -12.64
C THR A 100 31.36 -5.20 -12.51
N LEU A 101 31.38 -5.92 -13.63
CA LEU A 101 31.17 -7.37 -13.70
C LEU A 101 32.53 -8.09 -13.79
N ARG A 102 32.68 -9.19 -13.05
CA ARG A 102 33.92 -10.00 -13.04
C ARG A 102 33.63 -11.40 -13.56
N LEU A 103 34.07 -11.74 -14.76
CA LEU A 103 33.95 -13.09 -15.33
C LEU A 103 35.31 -13.79 -15.28
N GLY A 104 35.50 -14.68 -14.31
CA GLY A 104 36.78 -15.37 -14.11
C GLY A 104 37.90 -14.38 -13.74
N SER A 105 38.96 -14.30 -14.55
CA SER A 105 40.08 -13.35 -14.35
C SER A 105 39.90 -12.01 -15.07
N LYS A 106 38.74 -11.76 -15.70
CA LYS A 106 38.46 -10.53 -16.47
C LYS A 106 37.44 -9.66 -15.74
N GLU A 107 37.74 -8.37 -15.68
CA GLU A 107 36.87 -7.33 -15.13
C GLU A 107 36.36 -6.44 -16.26
N MET A 108 35.06 -6.16 -16.28
CA MET A 108 34.40 -5.33 -17.28
C MET A 108 33.46 -4.35 -16.60
N THR A 109 33.73 -3.05 -16.75
CA THR A 109 32.91 -1.97 -16.20
C THR A 109 31.98 -1.41 -17.25
N PHE A 110 30.69 -1.38 -16.94
CA PHE A 110 29.64 -0.83 -17.76
C PHE A 110 29.30 0.58 -17.27
N ALA A 111 29.32 1.54 -18.20
CA ALA A 111 28.92 2.90 -17.91
C ALA A 111 27.40 2.96 -17.71
N ALA A 112 26.99 3.57 -16.59
CA ALA A 112 25.60 3.95 -16.37
C ALA A 112 25.30 5.29 -17.06
N ALA A 113 24.02 5.53 -17.38
CA ALA A 113 23.59 6.77 -18.02
C ALA A 113 22.60 7.49 -17.11
N ALA A 114 23.03 8.63 -16.54
CA ALA A 114 22.16 9.49 -15.75
C ALA A 114 21.17 10.19 -16.68
N TYR A 115 19.92 10.30 -16.24
CA TYR A 115 18.94 11.17 -16.88
C TYR A 115 19.00 12.58 -16.28
N PRO A 116 18.51 13.61 -17.00
CA PRO A 116 18.44 14.97 -16.45
C PRO A 116 17.65 14.97 -15.14
N THR A 117 18.20 15.56 -14.08
CA THR A 117 17.46 15.71 -12.82
C THR A 117 16.28 16.65 -13.04
N ILE A 118 15.10 16.26 -12.57
CA ILE A 118 13.88 17.08 -12.66
C ILE A 118 13.71 17.75 -11.30
N GLN A 119 13.75 19.08 -11.28
CA GLN A 119 13.45 19.90 -10.11
C GLN A 119 12.19 20.70 -10.40
N ARG A 120 11.19 20.62 -9.52
CA ARG A 120 9.94 21.41 -9.66
C ARG A 120 10.13 22.80 -9.04
N ASP A 121 9.30 23.76 -9.44
CA ASP A 121 9.26 25.07 -8.79
C ASP A 121 8.98 24.89 -7.29
N PRO A 122 9.82 25.44 -6.38
CA PRO A 122 9.61 25.28 -4.95
C PRO A 122 8.28 25.90 -4.48
N GLU A 123 7.56 25.18 -3.64
CA GLU A 123 6.36 25.70 -2.99
C GLU A 123 6.76 26.52 -1.75
N VAL A 124 6.34 27.78 -1.71
CA VAL A 124 6.73 28.73 -0.66
C VAL A 124 5.55 28.98 0.28
N GLY A 125 5.69 28.52 1.52
CA GLY A 125 4.76 28.79 2.61
C GLY A 125 5.20 29.98 3.48
N PRO A 126 4.39 30.36 4.50
CA PRO A 126 4.69 31.48 5.38
C PRO A 126 6.01 31.35 6.15
N ASN A 127 6.38 30.12 6.52
CA ASN A 127 7.56 29.80 7.32
C ASN A 127 8.31 28.57 6.81
N TYR A 128 8.07 28.14 5.56
CA TYR A 128 8.75 26.99 4.97
C TYR A 128 8.91 27.14 3.45
N VAL A 129 9.83 26.38 2.88
CA VAL A 129 9.91 26.12 1.43
C VAL A 129 9.99 24.62 1.20
N LYS A 130 9.12 24.10 0.33
CA LYS A 130 9.10 22.68 -0.08
C LYS A 130 9.71 22.53 -1.47
N PHE A 131 10.68 21.63 -1.57
CA PHE A 131 11.45 21.31 -2.76
C PHE A 131 11.12 19.89 -3.22
N VAL A 132 11.04 19.67 -4.53
CA VAL A 132 10.74 18.36 -5.13
C VAL A 132 11.77 18.05 -6.20
N GLN A 133 12.45 16.91 -6.06
CA GLN A 133 13.49 16.46 -7.00
C GLN A 133 13.31 15.00 -7.38
N THR A 134 13.22 14.76 -8.69
CA THR A 134 13.30 13.42 -9.28
C THR A 134 14.66 13.22 -9.92
N ALA A 135 15.35 12.15 -9.50
CA ALA A 135 16.62 11.73 -10.08
C ALA A 135 16.57 10.26 -10.45
N GLY A 136 17.38 9.86 -11.44
CA GLY A 136 17.45 8.49 -11.91
C GLY A 136 18.25 8.32 -13.19
N GLY A 137 18.24 7.11 -13.72
CA GLY A 137 18.91 6.79 -14.97
C GLY A 137 19.00 5.29 -15.22
N ARG A 138 19.66 4.94 -16.32
CA ARG A 138 19.92 3.55 -16.71
C ARG A 138 21.12 3.01 -15.94
N THR A 139 20.87 2.02 -15.10
CA THR A 139 21.89 1.36 -14.26
C THR A 139 22.88 0.57 -15.11
N GLY A 140 24.16 0.46 -14.74
CA GLY A 140 25.17 -0.18 -15.58
C GLY A 140 24.99 -1.70 -15.83
N ALA A 141 23.93 -2.35 -15.35
CA ALA A 141 23.76 -3.80 -15.46
C ALA A 141 23.03 -4.19 -16.77
N PRO A 142 23.69 -4.85 -17.75
CA PRO A 142 23.01 -5.33 -18.96
C PRO A 142 21.97 -6.41 -18.63
N ALA A 143 20.69 -6.14 -18.93
CA ALA A 143 19.61 -7.10 -18.77
C ALA A 143 18.91 -7.41 -20.12
N PRO A 144 18.51 -8.67 -20.37
CA PRO A 144 17.71 -9.01 -21.54
C PRO A 144 16.32 -8.37 -21.46
N ARG A 145 15.97 -7.60 -22.49
CA ARG A 145 14.68 -6.96 -22.71
C ARG A 145 14.01 -7.58 -23.95
N PRO A 146 12.80 -8.14 -23.86
CA PRO A 146 12.05 -8.57 -25.05
C PRO A 146 11.71 -7.40 -25.97
N VAL A 147 11.79 -7.61 -27.30
CA VAL A 147 11.39 -6.62 -28.30
C VAL A 147 10.49 -7.25 -29.38
N PRO A 148 9.56 -6.49 -30.00
CA PRO A 148 8.56 -7.06 -30.90
C PRO A 148 9.11 -7.48 -32.28
N HIS A 149 10.35 -7.11 -32.61
CA HIS A 149 10.99 -7.41 -33.89
C HIS A 149 12.28 -8.21 -33.69
N PRO A 150 12.71 -9.03 -34.68
CA PRO A 150 14.00 -9.72 -34.63
C PRO A 150 15.15 -8.77 -34.23
N PRO A 151 16.05 -9.16 -33.30
CA PRO A 151 16.26 -10.51 -32.75
C PRO A 151 15.36 -10.90 -31.55
N PHE A 152 14.25 -10.18 -31.31
CA PHE A 152 13.24 -10.43 -30.25
C PHE A 152 13.71 -10.24 -28.81
N PHE A 153 15.00 -9.98 -28.60
CA PHE A 153 15.55 -9.49 -27.35
C PHE A 153 16.62 -8.43 -27.63
N GLN A 154 16.77 -7.46 -26.74
CA GLN A 154 17.85 -6.48 -26.70
C GLN A 154 18.50 -6.53 -25.33
N ILE A 155 19.78 -6.17 -25.26
CA ILE A 155 20.46 -5.99 -23.97
C ILE A 155 20.37 -4.52 -23.62
N SER A 156 19.63 -4.19 -22.56
CA SER A 156 19.51 -2.83 -22.05
C SER A 156 19.67 -2.81 -20.55
N ALA A 157 20.27 -1.73 -20.08
CA ALA A 157 20.28 -1.33 -18.69
C ALA A 157 18.89 -0.91 -18.21
N PRO A 158 18.38 -1.42 -17.07
CA PRO A 158 17.10 -1.01 -16.53
C PRO A 158 17.20 0.33 -15.79
N THR A 159 16.08 1.05 -15.72
CA THR A 159 16.01 2.37 -15.08
C THR A 159 15.75 2.25 -13.57
N ALA A 160 16.51 3.00 -12.77
CA ALA A 160 16.26 3.20 -11.34
C ALA A 160 16.09 4.70 -11.07
N TRP A 161 15.14 5.06 -10.22
CA TRP A 161 14.80 6.45 -9.92
C TRP A 161 14.08 6.61 -8.58
N THR A 162 14.10 7.82 -8.02
CA THR A 162 13.23 8.26 -6.90
C THR A 162 12.82 9.72 -7.09
N THR A 163 11.66 10.08 -6.54
CA THR A 163 11.17 11.45 -6.34
C THR A 163 11.14 11.72 -4.84
N LEU A 164 11.92 12.73 -4.42
CA LEU A 164 12.02 13.15 -3.03
C LEU A 164 11.38 14.52 -2.86
N ASN A 165 10.74 14.71 -1.70
CA ASN A 165 10.33 16.01 -1.21
C ASN A 165 11.20 16.39 0.00
N LEU A 166 11.59 17.65 0.09
CA LEU A 166 12.30 18.23 1.22
C LEU A 166 11.63 19.54 1.61
N THR A 167 11.11 19.64 2.83
CA THR A 167 10.57 20.88 3.39
C THR A 167 11.58 21.47 4.36
N ILE A 168 11.97 22.73 4.18
CA ILE A 168 12.86 23.46 5.08
C ILE A 168 12.07 24.58 5.75
N TYR A 169 12.04 24.59 7.09
CA TYR A 169 11.36 25.60 7.89
C TYR A 169 12.31 26.73 8.28
N SER A 170 11.79 27.95 8.45
CA SER A 170 12.54 29.13 8.86
C SER A 170 13.12 29.02 10.28
N ASP A 171 12.58 28.12 11.11
CA ASP A 171 13.10 27.78 12.44
C ASP A 171 14.30 26.81 12.42
N GLY A 172 14.70 26.34 11.24
CA GLY A 172 15.80 25.40 11.04
C GLY A 172 15.41 23.93 11.03
N ARG A 173 14.14 23.57 11.26
CA ARG A 173 13.67 22.18 11.07
C ARG A 173 13.61 21.83 9.58
N SER A 174 13.65 20.53 9.30
CA SER A 174 13.38 20.01 7.97
C SER A 174 12.70 18.65 8.01
N GLU A 175 11.84 18.41 7.04
CA GLU A 175 11.08 17.17 6.86
C GLU A 175 11.30 16.65 5.45
N PHE A 176 11.19 15.33 5.24
CA PHE A 176 11.33 14.73 3.93
C PHE A 176 10.23 13.70 3.67
N GLU A 177 9.92 13.50 2.39
CA GLU A 177 9.00 12.46 1.92
C GLU A 177 9.59 11.77 0.70
N VAL A 178 9.27 10.49 0.50
CA VAL A 178 9.53 9.77 -0.76
C VAL A 178 8.20 9.60 -1.46
N THR A 179 7.93 10.44 -2.46
CA THR A 179 6.64 10.46 -3.16
C THR A 179 6.62 9.56 -4.39
N GLY A 180 7.79 9.15 -4.87
CA GLY A 180 7.89 8.13 -5.90
C GLY A 180 9.21 7.39 -5.90
N ALA A 181 9.17 6.14 -6.32
CA ALA A 181 10.36 5.32 -6.45
C ALA A 181 10.15 4.23 -7.49
N SER A 182 11.22 3.90 -8.22
CA SER A 182 11.27 2.63 -8.93
C SER A 182 11.11 1.46 -7.94
N PRO A 183 10.23 0.47 -8.24
CA PRO A 183 9.99 -0.68 -7.34
C PRO A 183 11.18 -1.63 -7.18
N PHE A 184 12.23 -1.44 -7.98
CA PHE A 184 13.55 -2.04 -7.81
C PHE A 184 14.62 -1.12 -8.44
N PRO A 185 15.84 -0.99 -7.87
CA PRO A 185 16.31 -1.54 -6.59
C PRO A 185 15.57 -0.95 -5.38
N ARG A 186 15.82 -1.48 -4.17
CA ARG A 186 15.34 -0.85 -2.93
C ARG A 186 16.08 0.47 -2.71
N HIS A 187 15.46 1.46 -2.07
CA HIS A 187 16.07 2.75 -1.78
C HIS A 187 16.18 2.96 -0.26
N TRP A 188 17.36 3.31 0.22
CA TRP A 188 17.63 3.73 1.60
C TRP A 188 17.66 5.25 1.65
N ILE A 189 16.98 5.82 2.64
CA ILE A 189 16.82 7.27 2.77
C ILE A 189 17.59 7.75 3.99
N TYR A 190 18.47 8.72 3.77
CA TYR A 190 19.32 9.34 4.77
C TYR A 190 18.87 10.77 5.02
N ASP A 191 18.79 11.14 6.30
CA ASP A 191 18.44 12.49 6.71
C ASP A 191 19.60 13.50 6.50
N HIS A 192 19.38 14.72 6.97
CA HIS A 192 20.33 15.81 6.86
C HIS A 192 21.65 15.62 7.62
N GLU A 193 21.71 14.69 8.58
CA GLU A 193 22.94 14.31 9.29
C GLU A 193 23.67 13.16 8.56
N GLY A 194 23.12 12.70 7.43
CA GLY A 194 23.61 11.54 6.70
C GLY A 194 23.27 10.23 7.38
N LYS A 195 22.34 10.22 8.36
CA LYS A 195 21.95 9.02 9.10
C LYS A 195 20.75 8.36 8.41
N LEU A 196 20.76 7.03 8.34
CA LEU A 196 19.67 6.25 7.78
C LEU A 196 18.36 6.53 8.56
N ALA A 197 17.39 7.09 7.85
CA ALA A 197 16.14 7.59 8.40
C ALA A 197 14.92 6.79 7.94
N ALA A 198 14.96 6.22 6.72
CA ALA A 198 13.88 5.36 6.22
C ALA A 198 14.37 4.39 5.13
N LYS A 199 13.55 3.41 4.77
CA LYS A 199 13.78 2.50 3.64
C LYS A 199 12.50 2.42 2.78
N SER A 200 12.63 2.37 1.46
CA SER A 200 11.50 2.10 0.57
C SER A 200 11.03 0.64 0.74
N GLY A 201 9.75 0.45 1.01
CA GLY A 201 9.08 -0.84 1.14
C GLY A 201 8.84 -1.55 -0.19
N LEU A 202 8.32 -2.78 -0.10
CA LEU A 202 7.91 -3.74 -1.15
C LEU A 202 8.72 -3.71 -2.46
N ILE A 203 9.49 -4.77 -2.69
CA ILE A 203 10.20 -4.98 -3.97
C ILE A 203 9.28 -5.74 -4.94
N ASP A 204 8.80 -5.07 -6.00
CA ASP A 204 8.12 -5.75 -7.11
C ASP A 204 9.05 -5.87 -8.34
N PHE A 205 9.92 -6.88 -8.26
CA PHE A 205 10.87 -7.17 -9.33
C PHE A 205 10.19 -7.62 -10.64
N LYS A 206 9.04 -8.31 -10.57
CA LYS A 206 8.36 -8.88 -11.74
C LYS A 206 7.72 -7.77 -12.56
N ASP A 207 7.06 -6.82 -11.91
CA ASP A 207 6.48 -5.65 -12.59
C ASP A 207 7.56 -4.67 -13.07
N TRP A 208 8.55 -4.38 -12.22
CA TRP A 208 9.71 -3.56 -12.59
C TRP A 208 10.38 -4.07 -13.87
N SER A 209 10.65 -5.37 -14.00
CA SER A 209 11.33 -5.92 -15.18
C SER A 209 10.58 -5.68 -16.51
N LYS A 210 9.26 -5.52 -16.46
CA LYS A 210 8.42 -5.24 -17.64
C LYS A 210 8.41 -3.76 -18.00
N HIS A 211 8.46 -2.88 -17.00
CA HIS A 211 8.25 -1.44 -17.15
C HIS A 211 9.52 -0.59 -16.99
N ALA A 212 10.64 -1.16 -16.54
CA ALA A 212 11.93 -0.49 -16.32
C ALA A 212 12.56 0.10 -17.60
N PHE A 213 11.92 -0.10 -18.76
CA PHE A 213 12.41 0.28 -20.07
C PHE A 213 11.32 0.98 -20.91
N GLY A 214 11.18 2.31 -20.83
CA GLY A 214 10.30 3.07 -21.74
C GLY A 214 9.60 4.28 -21.11
N GLU A 215 8.40 4.58 -21.59
CA GLU A 215 7.63 5.82 -21.32
C GLU A 215 6.98 5.88 -19.92
N ARG A 216 6.88 4.76 -19.19
CA ARG A 216 6.37 4.70 -17.80
C ARG A 216 7.46 4.98 -16.77
N THR A 217 8.12 6.11 -16.95
CA THR A 217 9.08 6.67 -16.01
C THR A 217 8.82 8.17 -15.88
N PRO A 218 9.39 8.85 -14.87
CA PRO A 218 9.22 10.29 -14.72
C PRO A 218 9.70 11.13 -15.92
N TRP A 219 10.53 10.57 -16.80
CA TRP A 219 11.01 11.22 -18.04
C TRP A 219 10.14 10.93 -19.26
N GLY A 220 9.09 10.10 -19.12
CA GLY A 220 8.10 9.83 -20.16
C GLY A 220 6.77 10.51 -19.84
N ALA A 221 6.01 9.99 -18.87
CA ALA A 221 4.72 10.56 -18.46
C ALA A 221 4.18 10.14 -17.06
N GLU A 222 4.90 9.36 -16.24
CA GLU A 222 4.31 8.67 -15.07
C GLU A 222 5.27 8.51 -13.87
N ASP A 223 4.80 8.84 -12.65
CA ASP A 223 5.46 8.57 -11.36
C ASP A 223 4.82 7.33 -10.69
N SER A 224 5.60 6.39 -10.16
CA SER A 224 5.14 5.27 -9.33
C SER A 224 5.22 5.60 -7.82
N PRO A 225 4.15 5.39 -7.02
CA PRO A 225 4.13 5.70 -5.58
C PRO A 225 5.05 4.75 -4.77
N ALA A 226 5.63 5.25 -3.67
CA ALA A 226 6.56 4.51 -2.82
C ALA A 226 6.00 4.27 -1.41
N LEU A 227 6.04 3.02 -0.92
CA LEU A 227 5.81 2.68 0.49
C LEU A 227 7.11 2.95 1.29
N VAL A 228 7.03 3.43 2.53
CA VAL A 228 8.22 3.73 3.37
C VAL A 228 8.03 3.16 4.78
N THR A 229 9.04 2.47 5.32
CA THR A 229 9.03 1.89 6.69
C THR A 229 10.09 2.52 7.59
N ALA A 230 9.83 2.58 8.91
CA ALA A 230 10.78 3.06 9.92
C ALA A 230 11.97 2.10 10.10
N VAL A 231 13.11 2.60 10.59
CA VAL A 231 14.39 1.85 10.71
C VAL A 231 14.50 1.09 12.04
N GLU A 232 15.07 -0.13 11.99
CA GLU A 232 15.48 -0.99 13.12
C GLU A 232 16.39 -0.31 14.16
N THR A 233 16.48 -0.82 15.38
CA THR A 233 17.44 -0.33 16.40
C THR A 233 18.90 -0.70 16.06
N ALA A 234 19.89 -0.02 16.65
CA ALA A 234 21.31 -0.28 16.38
C ALA A 234 21.78 -1.70 16.77
N LEU A 235 21.15 -2.27 17.80
CA LEU A 235 21.42 -3.63 18.28
C LEU A 235 20.88 -4.69 17.31
N GLU A 236 19.68 -4.48 16.77
CA GLU A 236 19.07 -5.33 15.73
C GLU A 236 19.95 -5.40 14.47
N ARG A 237 20.59 -4.28 14.11
CA ARG A 237 21.48 -4.21 12.95
C ARG A 237 22.80 -4.98 13.14
N GLU A 238 23.44 -4.85 14.30
CA GLU A 238 24.69 -5.57 14.61
C GLU A 238 24.46 -7.09 14.66
N LEU A 239 23.35 -7.52 15.27
CA LEU A 239 22.94 -8.92 15.29
C LEU A 239 22.56 -9.43 13.90
N SER A 240 21.87 -8.64 13.07
CA SER A 240 21.52 -9.00 11.68
C SER A 240 22.78 -9.23 10.83
N PHE A 241 23.78 -8.35 10.99
CA PHE A 241 25.07 -8.47 10.33
C PHE A 241 25.85 -9.73 10.77
N LEU A 242 25.82 -10.06 12.06
CA LEU A 242 26.45 -11.27 12.60
C LEU A 242 25.75 -12.55 12.13
N ILE A 243 24.42 -12.57 12.04
CA ILE A 243 23.63 -13.72 11.56
C ILE A 243 23.90 -14.00 10.08
N MET A 244 23.97 -12.94 9.26
CA MET A 244 24.20 -13.07 7.82
C MET A 244 25.64 -13.49 7.47
N ARG A 245 26.62 -13.26 8.37
CA ARG A 245 28.04 -13.62 8.19
C ARG A 245 28.49 -14.81 9.03
N ALA A 246 27.67 -15.31 9.96
CA ALA A 246 27.97 -16.52 10.71
C ALA A 246 28.17 -17.69 9.73
N GLY A 247 29.23 -18.48 9.92
CA GLY A 247 29.66 -19.53 8.97
C GLY A 247 28.66 -20.66 8.72
N LYS A 248 27.48 -20.63 9.36
CA LYS A 248 26.36 -21.54 9.15
C LYS A 248 25.21 -20.74 8.53
N LYS A 249 24.81 -21.08 7.30
CA LYS A 249 23.72 -20.37 6.60
C LYS A 249 22.43 -20.42 7.43
N PRO A 250 21.74 -19.28 7.64
CA PRO A 250 20.45 -19.26 8.33
C PRO A 250 19.39 -20.02 7.53
N GLU A 251 18.48 -20.68 8.23
CA GLU A 251 17.32 -21.36 7.63
C GLU A 251 16.26 -20.32 7.27
N LYS A 252 15.83 -20.32 6.01
CA LYS A 252 14.82 -19.38 5.52
C LYS A 252 13.44 -20.01 5.66
N ARG A 253 12.56 -19.34 6.41
CA ARG A 253 11.16 -19.70 6.54
C ARG A 253 10.29 -18.56 6.01
N LYS A 254 9.33 -18.89 5.15
CA LYS A 254 8.23 -17.99 4.81
C LYS A 254 7.07 -18.29 5.75
N ILE A 255 6.48 -17.26 6.34
CA ILE A 255 5.37 -17.41 7.28
C ILE A 255 4.11 -16.87 6.63
N LYS A 256 3.04 -17.64 6.80
CA LYS A 256 1.68 -17.37 6.34
C LYS A 256 1.25 -15.99 6.84
N ALA A 257 0.45 -15.23 6.13
CA ALA A 257 -0.38 -14.28 6.88
C ALA A 257 -1.17 -15.11 7.95
N GLY A 258 -1.21 -14.67 9.21
CA GLY A 258 -2.04 -15.29 10.29
C GLY A 258 -1.33 -16.30 11.15
N LYS A 259 -0.28 -16.92 10.59
CA LYS A 259 0.53 -17.89 11.30
C LYS A 259 1.34 -17.22 12.40
N ALA A 260 1.18 -17.75 13.62
CA ALA A 260 2.07 -17.48 14.72
C ALA A 260 3.52 -17.84 14.31
N LEU A 261 4.41 -16.85 14.15
CA LEU A 261 5.85 -17.12 14.05
C LEU A 261 6.34 -17.76 15.35
N THR A 262 5.86 -17.25 16.48
CA THR A 262 6.02 -17.81 17.82
C THR A 262 4.74 -17.59 18.61
N GLU A 263 4.51 -18.42 19.64
CA GLU A 263 3.44 -18.22 20.62
C GLU A 263 4.03 -17.88 21.99
N GLN A 264 3.39 -16.96 22.72
CA GLN A 264 3.79 -16.61 24.07
C GLN A 264 3.79 -17.85 24.99
N GLY A 265 4.83 -17.98 25.82
CA GLY A 265 4.99 -19.08 26.76
C GLY A 265 5.56 -20.37 26.16
N GLN A 266 5.64 -20.47 24.82
CA GLN A 266 6.30 -21.58 24.11
C GLN A 266 7.80 -21.59 24.41
N GLU A 267 8.42 -22.77 24.49
CA GLU A 267 9.89 -22.85 24.50
C GLU A 267 10.48 -22.44 23.15
N GLY A 268 11.59 -21.72 23.17
CA GLY A 268 12.24 -21.17 21.98
C GLY A 268 13.73 -21.01 22.16
N ASN A 269 14.50 -21.62 21.26
CA ASN A 269 15.96 -21.56 21.18
C ASN A 269 16.44 -21.02 19.83
N GLU A 270 15.58 -20.31 19.12
CA GLU A 270 15.81 -19.77 17.78
C GLU A 270 15.60 -18.26 17.78
N LEU A 271 16.39 -17.57 16.98
CA LEU A 271 16.30 -16.14 16.72
C LEU A 271 15.93 -15.95 15.25
N TYR A 272 15.02 -15.00 14.99
CA TYR A 272 14.52 -14.72 13.66
C TYR A 272 14.94 -13.32 13.21
N LEU A 273 15.21 -13.19 11.91
CA LEU A 273 15.39 -11.92 11.22
C LEU A 273 14.26 -11.80 10.21
N LEU A 274 13.41 -10.78 10.33
CA LEU A 274 12.30 -10.56 9.41
C LEU A 274 12.84 -10.05 8.07
N LEU A 275 12.78 -10.84 7.00
CA LEU A 275 13.35 -10.44 5.71
C LEU A 275 12.37 -9.59 4.86
N ASP A 276 11.06 -9.81 5.05
CA ASP A 276 9.95 -9.23 4.27
C ASP A 276 8.61 -9.42 5.01
N GLY A 277 7.65 -8.49 4.88
CA GLY A 277 6.33 -8.48 5.58
C GLY A 277 6.28 -7.71 6.91
N VAL A 278 5.10 -7.65 7.56
CA VAL A 278 4.89 -7.07 8.91
C VAL A 278 4.37 -8.15 9.87
N LEU A 279 4.86 -8.14 11.12
CA LEU A 279 4.40 -9.03 12.18
C LEU A 279 3.83 -8.21 13.35
N GLN A 280 2.63 -8.57 13.79
CA GLN A 280 2.00 -8.00 14.98
C GLN A 280 2.53 -8.67 16.26
N VAL A 281 2.85 -7.92 17.32
CA VAL A 281 3.37 -8.42 18.60
C VAL A 281 2.28 -8.42 19.65
N ASP A 282 1.91 -9.59 20.15
CA ASP A 282 0.90 -9.79 21.19
C ASP A 282 1.54 -10.29 22.50
N VAL A 283 1.17 -9.69 23.64
CA VAL A 283 1.51 -10.18 24.98
C VAL A 283 0.25 -10.23 25.83
N ASP A 284 -0.06 -11.42 26.35
CA ASP A 284 -1.25 -11.69 27.16
C ASP A 284 -2.56 -11.28 26.47
N GLY A 285 -2.62 -11.42 25.14
CA GLY A 285 -3.79 -11.04 24.33
C GLY A 285 -3.87 -9.54 23.99
N ASN A 286 -2.83 -8.77 24.27
CA ASN A 286 -2.76 -7.34 23.94
C ASN A 286 -1.69 -7.08 22.89
N VAL A 287 -2.08 -6.40 21.81
CA VAL A 287 -1.16 -5.95 20.76
C VAL A 287 -0.29 -4.80 21.29
N LEU A 288 1.02 -5.01 21.34
CA LEU A 288 2.00 -4.06 21.86
C LEU A 288 2.75 -3.28 20.77
N ALA A 289 2.99 -3.91 19.62
CA ALA A 289 3.79 -3.32 18.55
C ALA A 289 3.58 -4.04 17.20
N GLU A 290 4.01 -3.41 16.12
CA GLU A 290 4.17 -4.00 14.79
C GLU A 290 5.66 -3.99 14.40
N LEU A 291 6.14 -5.05 13.78
CA LEU A 291 7.55 -5.24 13.42
C LEU A 291 7.69 -5.46 11.92
N GLY A 292 8.48 -4.60 11.26
CA GLY A 292 8.74 -4.66 9.82
C GLY A 292 10.10 -5.28 9.45
N PRO A 293 10.44 -5.35 8.16
CA PRO A 293 11.63 -6.03 7.67
C PRO A 293 12.93 -5.49 8.27
N GLY A 294 13.74 -6.43 8.76
CA GLY A 294 15.03 -6.29 9.42
C GLY A 294 14.96 -6.36 10.95
N ALA A 295 13.76 -6.36 11.52
CA ALA A 295 13.56 -6.62 12.95
C ALA A 295 14.12 -8.01 13.34
N ILE A 296 14.74 -8.05 14.53
CA ILE A 296 15.18 -9.30 15.15
C ILE A 296 14.22 -9.69 16.26
N LEU A 297 13.89 -10.98 16.29
CA LEU A 297 12.81 -11.51 17.10
C LEU A 297 13.30 -12.75 17.86
N GLY A 298 12.90 -12.85 19.13
CA GLY A 298 13.12 -14.05 19.93
C GLY A 298 14.45 -14.09 20.69
N GLU A 299 15.21 -13.00 20.70
CA GLU A 299 16.47 -12.84 21.43
C GLU A 299 16.30 -13.02 22.94
N ARG A 300 15.18 -12.56 23.51
CA ARG A 300 14.89 -12.72 24.95
C ARG A 300 14.73 -14.18 25.37
N ALA A 301 14.11 -15.01 24.53
CA ALA A 301 14.00 -16.44 24.83
C ALA A 301 15.38 -17.10 24.91
N LEU A 302 16.35 -16.65 24.13
CA LEU A 302 17.73 -17.16 24.16
C LEU A 302 18.55 -16.65 25.36
N LEU A 303 18.30 -15.41 25.80
CA LEU A 303 19.09 -14.75 26.85
C LEU A 303 18.52 -14.96 28.26
N GLU A 304 17.20 -15.10 28.40
CA GLU A 304 16.49 -14.95 29.69
C GLU A 304 15.78 -16.22 30.19
N GLY A 305 15.91 -17.37 29.52
CA GLY A 305 15.45 -18.66 30.07
C GLY A 305 14.54 -19.51 29.18
N GLY A 306 14.66 -19.39 27.87
CA GLY A 306 14.13 -20.37 26.92
C GLY A 306 12.66 -20.23 26.55
N ARG A 307 11.91 -19.23 27.06
CA ARG A 307 10.47 -19.07 26.78
C ARG A 307 10.18 -17.80 25.98
N ARG A 308 9.26 -17.90 25.03
CA ARG A 308 8.76 -16.78 24.22
C ARG A 308 7.94 -15.84 25.08
N THR A 309 8.19 -14.54 24.98
CA THR A 309 7.50 -13.51 25.77
C THR A 309 6.30 -12.91 25.04
N ALA A 310 6.07 -13.24 23.76
CA ALA A 310 5.02 -12.68 22.91
C ALA A 310 4.61 -13.65 21.76
N THR A 311 3.40 -13.46 21.22
CA THR A 311 2.85 -14.13 20.02
C THR A 311 2.96 -13.23 18.77
N LEU A 312 3.17 -13.77 17.57
CA LEU A 312 3.44 -12.99 16.33
C LEU A 312 2.59 -13.39 15.06
N ARG A 313 1.64 -12.60 14.50
CA ARG A 313 0.64 -13.01 13.43
C ARG A 313 0.41 -12.02 12.23
N ALA A 314 -0.45 -12.35 11.21
CA ALA A 314 -0.81 -11.52 10.00
C ALA A 314 -2.25 -11.78 9.36
N LEU A 315 -2.80 -11.02 8.38
CA LEU A 315 -4.09 -11.30 7.62
C LEU A 315 -4.10 -10.53 6.27
N THR A 316 -4.90 -10.91 5.24
CA THR A 316 -4.81 -10.30 3.88
C THR A 316 -6.15 -10.02 3.16
N LEU A 317 -6.33 -8.79 2.64
CA LEU A 317 -7.42 -8.37 1.75
C LEU A 317 -6.91 -8.06 0.34
N LEU A 318 -7.64 -8.44 -0.71
CA LEU A 318 -7.40 -7.99 -2.09
C LEU A 318 -8.50 -7.04 -2.55
N ILE A 319 -8.14 -5.78 -2.75
CA ILE A 319 -9.06 -4.75 -3.24
C ILE A 319 -9.21 -4.89 -4.77
N CYS A 320 -10.35 -5.43 -5.22
CA CYS A 320 -10.57 -5.75 -6.63
C CYS A 320 -11.23 -4.61 -7.41
N GLY A 321 -11.99 -3.75 -6.73
CA GLY A 321 -12.57 -2.51 -7.24
C GLY A 321 -12.92 -1.58 -6.08
N THR A 322 -13.13 -0.29 -6.36
CA THR A 322 -13.24 0.76 -5.33
C THR A 322 -14.26 1.84 -5.66
N ARG A 323 -14.77 1.88 -6.90
CA ARG A 323 -15.70 2.92 -7.36
C ARG A 323 -17.14 2.61 -7.01
N GLY A 324 -17.86 3.65 -6.62
CA GLY A 324 -19.30 3.62 -6.48
C GLY A 324 -20.03 3.87 -7.77
N SER A 325 -21.30 3.48 -7.85
CA SER A 325 -22.30 3.78 -8.89
C SER A 325 -21.98 3.30 -10.31
N THR A 326 -20.84 3.67 -10.87
CA THR A 326 -20.41 3.31 -12.23
C THR A 326 -18.89 3.20 -12.31
N PRO A 327 -18.33 2.37 -13.22
CA PRO A 327 -16.89 2.36 -13.45
C PRO A 327 -16.37 3.71 -13.97
N SER A 328 -15.15 4.07 -13.57
CA SER A 328 -14.47 5.31 -13.97
C SER A 328 -13.26 5.01 -14.85
N PRO A 329 -13.42 4.90 -16.19
CA PRO A 329 -12.30 4.66 -17.08
C PRO A 329 -11.51 5.95 -17.34
N GLY A 330 -10.20 5.83 -17.48
CA GLY A 330 -9.36 6.94 -17.93
C GLY A 330 -8.10 7.11 -17.09
N ALA A 331 -7.18 7.94 -17.59
CA ALA A 331 -5.89 8.17 -16.95
C ALA A 331 -6.00 8.83 -15.57
N ALA A 332 -7.10 9.54 -15.31
CA ALA A 332 -7.36 10.24 -14.04
C ALA A 332 -7.73 9.31 -12.87
N PHE A 333 -7.88 8.00 -13.10
CA PHE A 333 -8.40 7.04 -12.10
C PHE A 333 -7.50 5.80 -11.95
N ILE A 334 -6.26 5.84 -12.46
CA ILE A 334 -5.37 4.66 -12.48
C ILE A 334 -4.88 4.30 -11.08
N ARG A 335 -4.60 5.29 -10.22
CA ARG A 335 -3.94 5.10 -8.93
C ARG A 335 -4.87 4.50 -7.89
N TYR A 336 -6.11 4.96 -7.81
CA TYR A 336 -7.12 4.40 -6.90
C TYR A 336 -8.03 3.37 -7.57
N GLY A 337 -7.97 3.27 -8.90
CA GLY A 337 -8.73 2.32 -9.71
C GLY A 337 -10.02 2.89 -10.27
N GLY A 338 -10.55 2.21 -11.28
CA GLY A 338 -11.78 2.59 -11.98
C GLY A 338 -12.87 1.52 -11.90
N GLN A 339 -12.56 0.35 -11.36
CA GLN A 339 -13.53 -0.73 -11.24
C GLN A 339 -14.47 -0.54 -10.04
N THR A 340 -15.70 -1.01 -10.17
CA THR A 340 -16.69 -0.92 -9.09
C THR A 340 -16.50 -1.98 -8.02
N SER A 341 -17.15 -1.73 -6.87
CA SER A 341 -17.09 -2.48 -5.62
C SER A 341 -16.85 -3.99 -5.76
N CYS A 342 -15.69 -4.44 -5.29
CA CYS A 342 -15.36 -5.85 -5.12
C CYS A 342 -14.14 -5.98 -4.20
N ILE A 343 -14.23 -6.78 -3.14
CA ILE A 343 -13.10 -7.16 -2.29
C ILE A 343 -13.05 -8.67 -2.20
N ALA A 344 -11.89 -9.25 -2.48
CA ALA A 344 -11.66 -10.67 -2.27
C ALA A 344 -10.92 -10.88 -0.95
N VAL A 345 -11.44 -11.79 -0.14
CA VAL A 345 -10.96 -12.13 1.20
C VAL A 345 -10.41 -13.56 1.16
N ALA A 346 -9.23 -13.73 1.73
CA ALA A 346 -8.55 -15.02 1.80
C ALA A 346 -8.06 -15.27 3.22
N HIS A 347 -8.12 -16.53 3.63
CA HIS A 347 -7.31 -17.02 4.74
C HIS A 347 -5.88 -17.29 4.26
N ASP A 348 -4.89 -16.93 5.07
CA ASP A 348 -3.50 -17.40 5.00
C ASP A 348 -2.84 -17.39 3.60
N ASP A 349 -2.90 -18.54 2.91
CA ASP A 349 -2.21 -18.95 1.67
C ASP A 349 -3.17 -19.45 0.59
N ASP A 350 -4.47 -19.44 0.89
CA ASP A 350 -5.47 -19.94 -0.03
C ASP A 350 -5.79 -18.87 -1.07
N ASP A 351 -6.23 -19.34 -2.23
CA ASP A 351 -6.89 -18.45 -3.17
C ASP A 351 -8.12 -17.84 -2.48
N PRO A 352 -8.44 -16.56 -2.74
CA PRO A 352 -9.63 -15.95 -2.17
C PRO A 352 -10.85 -16.79 -2.48
N HIS A 353 -11.57 -17.17 -1.42
CA HIS A 353 -12.77 -18.00 -1.48
C HIS A 353 -13.98 -17.27 -0.92
N LEU A 354 -13.81 -16.12 -0.27
CA LEU A 354 -14.90 -15.21 0.07
C LEU A 354 -14.72 -13.91 -0.72
N VAL A 355 -15.80 -13.41 -1.32
CA VAL A 355 -15.80 -12.14 -2.04
C VAL A 355 -16.95 -11.29 -1.52
N LEU A 356 -16.67 -10.01 -1.27
CA LEU A 356 -17.65 -8.99 -0.92
C LEU A 356 -17.90 -8.14 -2.17
N ASP A 357 -19.14 -8.21 -2.65
CA ASP A 357 -19.66 -7.69 -3.91
C ASP A 357 -19.02 -8.24 -5.20
N GLY A 358 -19.86 -8.32 -6.24
CA GLY A 358 -19.52 -8.79 -7.58
C GLY A 358 -19.53 -7.67 -8.63
N GLY A 359 -19.08 -6.48 -8.26
CA GLY A 359 -18.90 -5.35 -9.18
C GLY A 359 -17.88 -5.63 -10.28
N THR A 360 -17.65 -4.67 -11.18
CA THR A 360 -16.73 -4.87 -12.31
C THR A 360 -15.30 -5.19 -11.88
N GLY A 361 -14.94 -4.88 -10.62
CA GLY A 361 -13.69 -5.26 -9.97
C GLY A 361 -13.48 -6.77 -9.89
N LEU A 362 -14.54 -7.58 -9.86
CA LEU A 362 -14.47 -9.04 -9.82
C LEU A 362 -13.61 -9.65 -10.94
N ARG A 363 -13.52 -8.97 -12.10
CA ARG A 363 -12.63 -9.35 -13.20
C ARG A 363 -11.16 -9.37 -12.80
N ARG A 364 -10.75 -8.54 -11.84
CA ARG A 364 -9.38 -8.48 -11.31
C ARG A 364 -9.04 -9.72 -10.49
N LEU A 365 -10.00 -10.31 -9.78
CA LEU A 365 -9.78 -11.58 -9.08
C LEU A 365 -9.39 -12.70 -10.06
N THR A 366 -9.95 -12.72 -11.28
CA THR A 366 -9.49 -13.66 -12.32
C THR A 366 -8.00 -13.47 -12.64
N THR A 367 -7.55 -12.22 -12.76
CA THR A 367 -6.14 -11.91 -13.03
C THR A 367 -5.26 -12.35 -11.86
N PHE A 368 -5.70 -12.11 -10.63
CA PHE A 368 -4.99 -12.51 -9.41
C PHE A 368 -4.86 -14.03 -9.29
N LEU A 369 -5.90 -14.78 -9.64
CA LEU A 369 -5.89 -16.24 -9.67
C LEU A 369 -5.02 -16.81 -10.80
N GLU A 370 -4.45 -15.98 -11.67
CA GLU A 370 -3.61 -16.37 -12.81
C GLU A 370 -4.26 -17.46 -13.71
N GLY A 371 -5.60 -17.40 -13.84
CA GLY A 371 -6.38 -18.34 -14.64
C GLY A 371 -6.84 -19.61 -13.91
N ARG A 372 -6.47 -19.79 -12.64
CA ARG A 372 -7.01 -20.86 -11.78
C ARG A 372 -8.52 -20.68 -11.56
N THR A 373 -9.19 -21.79 -11.26
CA THR A 373 -10.63 -21.81 -10.99
C THR A 373 -10.93 -21.20 -9.64
N PHE A 374 -12.02 -20.43 -9.57
CA PHE A 374 -12.54 -19.94 -8.31
C PHE A 374 -13.47 -20.98 -7.70
N ASN A 375 -13.23 -21.28 -6.42
CA ASN A 375 -14.09 -22.10 -5.59
C ASN A 375 -14.38 -21.31 -4.33
N GLY A 376 -15.53 -20.66 -4.28
CA GLY A 376 -15.82 -19.69 -3.25
C GLY A 376 -17.25 -19.18 -3.25
N THR A 377 -17.51 -18.25 -2.35
CA THR A 377 -18.80 -17.61 -2.11
C THR A 377 -18.67 -16.10 -2.32
N ILE A 378 -19.62 -15.52 -3.04
CA ILE A 378 -19.74 -14.08 -3.28
C ILE A 378 -20.93 -13.58 -2.48
N LEU A 379 -20.67 -12.73 -1.48
CA LEU A 379 -21.69 -12.01 -0.72
C LEU A 379 -21.97 -10.70 -1.43
N VAL A 380 -23.20 -10.49 -1.87
CA VAL A 380 -23.62 -9.24 -2.49
C VAL A 380 -24.35 -8.42 -1.43
N GLY A 381 -23.88 -7.20 -1.13
CA GLY A 381 -24.49 -6.33 -0.13
C GLY A 381 -25.89 -5.88 -0.54
N HIS A 382 -26.07 -5.56 -1.82
CA HIS A 382 -27.36 -5.26 -2.45
C HIS A 382 -27.23 -5.32 -3.99
N LEU A 383 -28.35 -5.22 -4.71
CA LEU A 383 -28.41 -5.60 -6.13
C LEU A 383 -28.28 -4.44 -7.13
N HIS A 384 -27.67 -3.31 -6.74
CA HIS A 384 -27.33 -2.29 -7.73
C HIS A 384 -26.24 -2.82 -8.70
N TRP A 385 -26.16 -2.19 -9.88
CA TRP A 385 -25.32 -2.69 -10.97
C TRP A 385 -23.84 -2.67 -10.62
N ASP A 386 -23.37 -1.64 -9.94
CA ASP A 386 -21.98 -1.54 -9.48
C ASP A 386 -21.55 -2.64 -8.50
N HIS A 387 -22.48 -3.43 -7.95
CA HIS A 387 -22.22 -4.57 -7.06
C HIS A 387 -22.46 -5.93 -7.72
N THR A 388 -23.02 -5.97 -8.93
CA THR A 388 -23.43 -7.22 -9.61
C THR A 388 -22.93 -7.35 -11.05
N HIS A 389 -22.54 -6.24 -11.68
CA HIS A 389 -22.22 -6.18 -13.12
C HIS A 389 -20.98 -6.98 -13.50
N GLY A 390 -20.08 -7.29 -12.56
CA GLY A 390 -18.92 -8.13 -12.82
C GLY A 390 -19.21 -9.64 -12.82
N LEU A 391 -20.30 -10.09 -12.18
CA LEU A 391 -20.67 -11.51 -12.04
C LEU A 391 -20.65 -12.26 -13.39
N PRO A 392 -21.35 -11.81 -14.46
CA PRO A 392 -21.36 -12.53 -15.73
C PRO A 392 -20.01 -12.51 -16.49
N PHE A 393 -19.04 -11.71 -16.05
CA PHE A 393 -17.73 -11.56 -16.67
C PHE A 393 -16.60 -12.16 -15.83
N PHE A 394 -16.93 -12.90 -14.77
CA PHE A 394 -15.96 -13.51 -13.87
C PHE A 394 -15.39 -14.81 -14.44
N ARG A 395 -14.33 -14.69 -15.24
CA ARG A 395 -13.75 -15.84 -15.97
C ARG A 395 -13.17 -16.93 -15.08
N ALA A 396 -12.75 -16.64 -13.84
CA ALA A 396 -12.33 -17.68 -12.90
C ALA A 396 -13.52 -18.50 -12.38
N GLY A 397 -14.72 -17.92 -12.34
CA GLY A 397 -15.97 -18.61 -12.04
C GLY A 397 -16.62 -19.28 -13.27
N ASP A 398 -16.33 -18.84 -14.49
CA ASP A 398 -16.84 -19.43 -15.75
C ASP A 398 -15.90 -20.53 -16.30
N GLN A 399 -15.62 -21.55 -15.47
CA GLN A 399 -14.79 -22.70 -15.81
C GLN A 399 -15.45 -24.01 -15.38
N PRO A 400 -15.19 -25.16 -16.03
CA PRO A 400 -15.86 -26.43 -15.72
C PRO A 400 -15.72 -26.87 -14.26
N ASP A 401 -14.57 -26.59 -13.64
CA ASP A 401 -14.26 -27.01 -12.26
C ASP A 401 -14.47 -25.89 -11.24
N ALA A 402 -15.15 -24.80 -11.61
CA ALA A 402 -15.46 -23.70 -10.70
C ALA A 402 -16.73 -24.00 -9.88
N ARG A 403 -16.71 -23.57 -8.61
CA ARG A 403 -17.88 -23.53 -7.71
C ARG A 403 -18.09 -22.10 -7.24
N VAL A 404 -19.17 -21.47 -7.69
CA VAL A 404 -19.53 -20.10 -7.33
C VAL A 404 -20.88 -20.10 -6.63
N HIS A 405 -20.88 -19.79 -5.34
CA HIS A 405 -22.12 -19.59 -4.59
C HIS A 405 -22.34 -18.09 -4.41
N VAL A 406 -23.46 -17.56 -4.89
CA VAL A 406 -23.82 -16.15 -4.75
C VAL A 406 -24.92 -16.03 -3.71
N LEU A 407 -24.63 -15.29 -2.64
CA LEU A 407 -25.55 -15.01 -1.56
C LEU A 407 -26.01 -13.56 -1.64
N ILE A 408 -27.32 -13.35 -1.71
CA ILE A 408 -27.93 -12.02 -1.89
C ILE A 408 -28.93 -11.72 -0.77
N PRO A 409 -29.21 -10.45 -0.44
CA PRO A 409 -30.17 -10.12 0.61
C PRO A 409 -31.56 -10.68 0.28
N SER A 410 -32.16 -11.37 1.25
CA SER A 410 -33.46 -12.03 1.06
C SER A 410 -34.57 -11.03 0.71
N GLN A 411 -35.08 -11.09 -0.52
CA GLN A 411 -36.11 -10.16 -1.02
C GLN A 411 -37.01 -10.77 -2.12
N GLY A 412 -37.25 -12.08 -2.03
CA GLY A 412 -38.03 -12.84 -3.01
C GLY A 412 -37.36 -14.17 -3.34
N ASP A 413 -37.68 -14.74 -4.50
CA ASP A 413 -36.95 -15.89 -5.03
C ASP A 413 -35.58 -15.43 -5.57
N ALA A 414 -34.49 -15.99 -5.02
CA ALA A 414 -33.14 -15.50 -5.25
C ALA A 414 -32.74 -15.53 -6.74
N SER A 415 -33.03 -16.64 -7.42
CA SER A 415 -32.75 -16.82 -8.84
C SER A 415 -33.58 -15.85 -9.70
N ALA A 416 -34.89 -15.71 -9.42
CA ALA A 416 -35.75 -14.78 -10.14
C ALA A 416 -35.35 -13.31 -9.95
N VAL A 417 -34.87 -12.95 -8.76
CA VAL A 417 -34.38 -11.60 -8.46
C VAL A 417 -33.04 -11.34 -9.16
N MET A 418 -32.08 -12.26 -9.08
CA MET A 418 -30.78 -12.14 -9.75
C MET A 418 -30.91 -12.14 -11.28
N ALA A 419 -31.88 -12.88 -11.83
CA ALA A 419 -32.18 -12.86 -13.27
C ALA A 419 -32.57 -11.45 -13.77
N ARG A 420 -32.99 -10.52 -12.91
CA ARG A 420 -33.21 -9.12 -13.31
C ARG A 420 -31.92 -8.37 -13.62
N ALA A 421 -30.80 -8.79 -13.04
CA ALA A 421 -29.48 -8.23 -13.32
C ALA A 421 -28.78 -8.99 -14.46
N VAL A 422 -28.87 -10.32 -14.46
CA VAL A 422 -28.16 -11.19 -15.42
C VAL A 422 -29.12 -12.20 -16.04
N SER A 423 -29.73 -11.85 -17.17
CA SER A 423 -30.49 -12.77 -18.03
C SER A 423 -30.75 -12.16 -19.41
N PRO A 424 -31.23 -12.95 -20.39
CA PRO A 424 -31.68 -12.41 -21.67
C PRO A 424 -32.80 -11.38 -21.51
N PRO A 425 -32.79 -10.24 -22.26
CA PRO A 425 -31.85 -9.91 -23.34
C PRO A 425 -30.59 -9.14 -22.89
N HIS A 426 -30.44 -8.84 -21.60
CA HIS A 426 -29.33 -8.03 -21.08
C HIS A 426 -27.99 -8.77 -21.04
N PHE A 427 -28.04 -10.09 -20.84
CA PHE A 427 -26.91 -11.02 -20.94
C PHE A 427 -27.39 -12.32 -21.63
N PRO A 428 -26.59 -13.02 -22.45
CA PRO A 428 -27.07 -14.13 -23.28
C PRO A 428 -27.57 -15.36 -22.50
N VAL A 429 -27.21 -15.51 -21.23
CA VAL A 429 -27.59 -16.62 -20.35
C VAL A 429 -27.86 -16.11 -18.93
N ARG A 430 -28.37 -16.94 -18.03
CA ARG A 430 -28.40 -16.67 -16.58
C ARG A 430 -27.07 -17.05 -15.93
N LEU A 431 -26.86 -16.66 -14.66
CA LEU A 431 -25.65 -17.06 -13.93
C LEU A 431 -25.55 -18.57 -13.76
N GLU A 432 -26.66 -19.23 -13.47
CA GLU A 432 -26.76 -20.69 -13.29
C GLU A 432 -26.52 -21.48 -14.59
N GLU A 433 -26.49 -20.79 -15.73
CA GLU A 433 -26.20 -21.35 -17.05
C GLU A 433 -24.75 -21.09 -17.50
N LEU A 434 -23.94 -20.39 -16.69
CA LEU A 434 -22.49 -20.28 -16.89
C LEU A 434 -21.80 -21.63 -16.66
N ARG A 435 -20.53 -21.75 -17.09
CA ARG A 435 -19.76 -22.98 -16.87
C ARG A 435 -19.43 -23.14 -15.38
N GLY A 436 -19.28 -24.40 -14.95
CA GLY A 436 -19.06 -24.73 -13.55
C GLY A 436 -20.38 -24.88 -12.80
N THR A 437 -20.34 -24.75 -11.48
CA THR A 437 -21.52 -24.82 -10.61
C THR A 437 -21.78 -23.44 -10.03
N TRP A 438 -22.79 -22.76 -10.57
CA TRP A 438 -23.29 -21.48 -10.06
C TRP A 438 -24.59 -21.70 -9.31
N THR A 439 -24.64 -21.25 -8.05
CA THR A 439 -25.87 -21.23 -7.24
C THR A 439 -26.15 -19.81 -6.77
N VAL A 440 -27.42 -19.43 -6.72
CA VAL A 440 -27.87 -18.13 -6.19
C VAL A 440 -28.89 -18.41 -5.10
N GLU A 441 -28.61 -17.95 -3.88
CA GLU A 441 -29.45 -18.20 -2.71
C GLU A 441 -29.65 -16.92 -1.90
N ASN A 442 -30.74 -16.91 -1.12
CA ASN A 442 -31.01 -15.82 -0.19
C ASN A 442 -30.14 -15.96 1.05
N LEU A 443 -29.59 -14.84 1.48
CA LEU A 443 -28.97 -14.64 2.78
C LEU A 443 -29.98 -13.92 3.67
N GLU A 444 -30.29 -14.53 4.81
CA GLU A 444 -31.05 -13.88 5.88
C GLU A 444 -30.09 -13.11 6.80
N PRO A 445 -30.56 -12.04 7.48
CA PRO A 445 -29.72 -11.32 8.42
C PRO A 445 -29.39 -12.22 9.61
N GLY A 446 -28.16 -12.12 10.11
CA GLY A 446 -27.65 -12.95 11.20
C GLY A 446 -26.21 -13.38 10.97
N GLU A 447 -25.81 -14.37 11.76
CA GLU A 447 -24.45 -14.93 11.78
C GLU A 447 -24.41 -16.25 11.02
N ASN A 448 -23.41 -16.41 10.17
CA ASN A 448 -23.18 -17.62 9.37
C ASN A 448 -21.68 -17.89 9.27
N ASP A 449 -21.30 -19.17 9.26
CA ASP A 449 -19.93 -19.55 8.90
C ASP A 449 -19.86 -19.81 7.39
N ILE A 450 -19.13 -18.97 6.67
CA ILE A 450 -19.06 -18.96 5.20
C ILE A 450 -17.60 -19.07 4.77
N GLU A 451 -17.28 -20.14 4.07
CA GLU A 451 -15.93 -20.39 3.54
C GLU A 451 -14.82 -20.25 4.61
N GLY A 452 -15.10 -20.72 5.83
CA GLY A 452 -14.18 -20.66 6.96
C GLY A 452 -14.19 -19.35 7.75
N PHE A 453 -14.93 -18.34 7.31
CA PHE A 453 -15.08 -17.07 8.03
C PHE A 453 -16.38 -17.03 8.83
N HIS A 454 -16.33 -16.43 10.01
CA HIS A 454 -17.53 -16.03 10.73
C HIS A 454 -18.05 -14.71 10.15
N VAL A 455 -19.22 -14.75 9.52
CA VAL A 455 -19.84 -13.62 8.82
C VAL A 455 -21.13 -13.20 9.52
N THR A 456 -21.14 -11.98 10.04
CA THR A 456 -22.37 -11.32 10.51
C THR A 456 -22.90 -10.42 9.40
N SER A 457 -24.16 -10.61 9.00
CA SER A 457 -24.85 -9.81 7.98
C SER A 457 -26.02 -9.08 8.61
N LEU A 458 -26.04 -7.75 8.56
CA LEU A 458 -27.12 -6.94 9.14
C LEU A 458 -27.63 -5.89 8.15
N ASP A 459 -28.95 -5.63 8.20
CA ASP A 459 -29.58 -4.56 7.42
C ASP A 459 -28.96 -3.19 7.77
N ILE A 460 -28.50 -2.46 6.75
CA ILE A 460 -28.07 -1.06 6.82
C ILE A 460 -28.92 -0.20 5.87
N PRO A 461 -29.19 1.07 6.18
CA PRO A 461 -30.04 1.90 5.34
C PRO A 461 -29.37 2.22 3.99
N HIS A 462 -30.05 1.94 2.87
CA HIS A 462 -29.67 2.40 1.54
C HIS A 462 -30.86 2.44 0.57
N LYS A 463 -31.26 3.65 0.16
CA LYS A 463 -32.28 4.00 -0.86
C LYS A 463 -33.32 2.96 -1.25
N LEU A 464 -34.11 2.48 -0.28
CA LEU A 464 -35.24 1.56 -0.46
C LEU A 464 -34.86 0.14 -0.91
N SER A 465 -33.59 -0.13 -1.17
CA SER A 465 -33.05 -1.45 -1.47
C SER A 465 -32.69 -2.15 -0.15
N ARG A 466 -33.07 -3.43 -0.01
CA ARG A 466 -32.59 -4.22 1.13
C ARG A 466 -31.09 -4.39 0.98
N THR A 467 -30.33 -3.85 1.94
CA THR A 467 -28.88 -3.72 1.85
C THR A 467 -28.24 -4.21 3.14
N TYR A 468 -27.23 -5.05 3.01
CA TYR A 468 -26.47 -5.58 4.14
C TYR A 468 -25.10 -4.93 4.25
N GLY A 469 -24.71 -4.64 5.49
CA GLY A 469 -23.31 -4.57 5.87
C GLY A 469 -22.85 -5.93 6.36
N PHE A 470 -21.56 -6.21 6.19
CA PHE A 470 -20.93 -7.46 6.61
C PHE A 470 -19.86 -7.21 7.65
N ARG A 471 -19.80 -8.04 8.69
CA ARG A 471 -18.63 -8.22 9.54
C ARG A 471 -18.04 -9.58 9.20
N VAL A 472 -16.77 -9.63 8.85
CA VAL A 472 -16.08 -10.88 8.49
C VAL A 472 -14.93 -11.07 9.47
N SER A 473 -14.87 -12.22 10.13
CA SER A 473 -13.87 -12.56 11.12
C SER A 473 -13.31 -13.96 10.89
N ASP A 474 -12.02 -14.14 11.14
CA ASP A 474 -11.37 -15.45 11.21
C ASP A 474 -11.18 -15.94 12.68
N GLY A 475 -11.74 -15.18 13.63
CA GLY A 475 -11.59 -15.42 15.07
C GLY A 475 -10.39 -14.72 15.71
N THR A 476 -9.45 -14.21 14.91
CA THR A 476 -8.29 -13.42 15.38
C THR A 476 -8.34 -11.97 14.92
N SER A 477 -8.87 -11.74 13.73
CA SER A 477 -9.02 -10.44 13.11
C SER A 477 -10.41 -10.28 12.50
N ALA A 478 -10.85 -9.04 12.38
CA ALA A 478 -12.16 -8.71 11.85
C ALA A 478 -12.15 -7.46 10.96
N ILE A 479 -12.93 -7.52 9.89
CA ILE A 479 -13.30 -6.37 9.07
C ILE A 479 -14.80 -6.10 9.16
N ALA A 480 -15.18 -4.84 9.00
CA ALA A 480 -16.54 -4.46 8.63
C ALA A 480 -16.55 -3.89 7.22
N TYR A 481 -17.50 -4.30 6.39
CA TYR A 481 -17.68 -3.85 5.01
C TYR A 481 -19.09 -3.30 4.82
N MET A 482 -19.18 -2.02 4.49
CA MET A 482 -20.42 -1.29 4.23
C MET A 482 -20.19 -0.38 3.02
N SER A 483 -20.32 -0.95 1.82
CA SER A 483 -19.99 -0.24 0.57
C SER A 483 -20.92 0.93 0.26
N ASP A 484 -22.19 0.83 0.68
CA ASP A 484 -23.22 1.83 0.45
C ASP A 484 -23.98 2.02 1.75
N HIS A 485 -24.08 3.27 2.21
CA HIS A 485 -24.77 3.56 3.45
C HIS A 485 -25.39 4.95 3.41
N TRP A 486 -26.69 5.02 3.71
CA TRP A 486 -27.51 6.24 3.70
C TRP A 486 -27.92 6.67 5.12
N PRO A 487 -26.99 7.21 5.92
CA PRO A 487 -27.23 7.46 7.35
C PRO A 487 -28.23 8.59 7.63
N THR A 488 -28.49 9.49 6.69
CA THR A 488 -29.48 10.56 6.85
C THR A 488 -30.92 10.06 6.80
N SER A 489 -31.15 8.83 6.32
CA SER A 489 -32.50 8.26 6.28
C SER A 489 -33.09 8.00 7.67
N ILE A 490 -32.25 7.90 8.70
CA ILE A 490 -32.67 7.65 10.10
C ILE A 490 -32.68 8.91 10.96
N GLY A 491 -32.12 10.02 10.47
CA GLY A 491 -32.08 11.30 11.16
C GLY A 491 -30.83 12.12 10.77
N PRO A 492 -30.78 13.42 11.11
CA PRO A 492 -29.68 14.29 10.71
C PRO A 492 -28.35 14.04 11.43
N GLY A 493 -28.36 13.41 12.62
CA GLY A 493 -27.17 13.23 13.43
C GLY A 493 -26.69 14.52 14.11
N ALA A 494 -25.83 14.37 15.12
CA ALA A 494 -25.23 15.50 15.83
C ALA A 494 -24.31 16.34 14.92
N ASP A 495 -23.62 15.68 13.99
CA ASP A 495 -22.62 16.30 13.10
C ASP A 495 -23.19 16.70 11.73
N GLY A 496 -24.50 16.49 11.50
CA GLY A 496 -25.18 16.82 10.24
C GLY A 496 -24.94 15.82 9.11
N PHE A 497 -24.23 14.73 9.36
CA PHE A 497 -23.92 13.68 8.36
C PHE A 497 -24.83 12.45 8.46
N GLY A 498 -25.84 12.46 9.33
CA GLY A 498 -26.70 11.31 9.61
C GLY A 498 -26.48 10.73 11.01
N GLU A 499 -27.49 10.06 11.55
CA GLU A 499 -27.35 9.32 12.81
C GLU A 499 -26.48 8.07 12.62
N TYR A 500 -25.81 7.62 13.69
CA TYR A 500 -25.06 6.35 13.66
C TYR A 500 -26.04 5.19 13.84
N HIS A 501 -26.24 4.41 12.78
CA HIS A 501 -27.16 3.27 12.79
C HIS A 501 -26.66 2.14 13.71
N ASP A 502 -27.54 1.57 14.54
CA ASP A 502 -27.16 0.55 15.53
C ASP A 502 -26.52 -0.68 14.90
N ASN A 503 -27.06 -1.18 13.79
CA ASN A 503 -26.45 -2.32 13.09
C ASN A 503 -25.08 -1.95 12.50
N ALA A 504 -24.89 -0.72 12.01
CA ALA A 504 -23.60 -0.29 11.47
C ALA A 504 -22.54 -0.21 12.58
N LEU A 505 -22.93 0.26 13.77
CA LEU A 505 -22.08 0.25 14.95
C LEU A 505 -21.74 -1.18 15.40
N ALA A 506 -22.72 -2.08 15.42
CA ALA A 506 -22.52 -3.48 15.81
C ALA A 506 -21.56 -4.20 14.84
N LEU A 507 -21.71 -3.99 13.53
CA LEU A 507 -20.79 -4.55 12.53
C LEU A 507 -19.36 -4.03 12.74
N ALA A 508 -19.21 -2.72 12.98
CA ALA A 508 -17.93 -2.04 13.10
C ALA A 508 -17.25 -2.17 14.49
N GLU A 509 -17.89 -2.80 15.47
CA GLU A 509 -17.40 -2.81 16.85
C GLU A 509 -16.02 -3.48 16.98
N GLY A 510 -15.01 -2.71 17.35
CA GLY A 510 -13.65 -3.19 17.60
C GLY A 510 -12.96 -3.86 16.42
N VAL A 511 -13.41 -3.63 15.18
CA VAL A 511 -12.79 -4.24 13.98
C VAL A 511 -11.39 -3.68 13.73
N ASP A 512 -10.53 -4.47 13.09
CA ASP A 512 -9.21 -4.00 12.68
C ASP A 512 -9.32 -3.00 11.52
N MET A 513 -10.30 -3.20 10.64
CA MET A 513 -10.56 -2.33 9.49
C MET A 513 -12.06 -2.15 9.26
N LEU A 514 -12.52 -0.91 9.33
CA LEU A 514 -13.83 -0.51 8.82
C LEU A 514 -13.68 -0.04 7.37
N ILE A 515 -14.22 -0.79 6.42
CA ILE A 515 -14.29 -0.46 5.00
C ILE A 515 -15.68 0.12 4.74
N HIS A 516 -15.77 1.40 4.43
CA HIS A 516 -17.06 2.10 4.44
C HIS A 516 -17.20 3.08 3.28
N ASP A 517 -18.43 3.20 2.79
CA ASP A 517 -18.91 4.27 1.89
C ASP A 517 -18.38 5.64 2.34
N ALA A 518 -17.64 6.28 1.45
CA ALA A 518 -17.12 7.62 1.65
C ALA A 518 -17.26 8.44 0.37
N GLN A 519 -18.38 8.29 -0.34
CA GLN A 519 -18.55 8.85 -1.67
C GLN A 519 -18.40 10.38 -1.68
N TYR A 520 -18.87 11.07 -0.63
CA TYR A 520 -18.93 12.53 -0.59
C TYR A 520 -18.01 13.18 0.43
N THR A 521 -17.58 14.40 0.12
CA THR A 521 -16.99 15.32 1.10
C THR A 521 -18.07 16.02 1.91
N SER A 522 -17.70 16.55 3.08
CA SER A 522 -18.58 17.42 3.86
C SER A 522 -19.12 18.63 3.09
N GLU A 523 -18.37 19.16 2.12
CA GLU A 523 -18.81 20.27 1.27
C GLU A 523 -19.88 19.83 0.24
N GLU A 524 -19.74 18.63 -0.31
CA GLU A 524 -20.66 18.07 -1.31
C GLU A 524 -21.95 17.54 -0.67
N PHE A 525 -21.82 16.98 0.54
CA PHE A 525 -22.86 16.20 1.21
C PHE A 525 -24.21 16.91 1.35
N PRO A 526 -24.32 18.21 1.74
CA PRO A 526 -25.62 18.86 1.89
C PRO A 526 -26.50 18.82 0.64
N SER A 527 -25.88 18.85 -0.55
CA SER A 527 -26.59 18.78 -1.84
C SER A 527 -26.88 17.34 -2.31
N ARG A 528 -26.23 16.35 -1.68
CA ARG A 528 -26.25 14.93 -2.04
C ARG A 528 -26.77 14.02 -0.92
N ALA A 529 -27.23 14.61 0.18
CA ALA A 529 -27.67 13.89 1.38
C ALA A 529 -28.82 12.91 1.10
N ASP A 530 -29.58 13.13 0.03
CA ASP A 530 -30.64 12.26 -0.45
C ASP A 530 -30.19 11.36 -1.62
N PHE A 531 -28.91 11.08 -1.81
CA PHE A 531 -28.45 10.21 -2.92
C PHE A 531 -28.17 8.77 -2.48
N GLY A 532 -28.26 8.48 -1.17
CA GLY A 532 -28.09 7.12 -0.66
C GLY A 532 -26.71 6.81 -0.09
N HIS A 533 -25.82 7.79 -0.04
CA HIS A 533 -24.42 7.58 0.29
C HIS A 533 -23.96 8.46 1.44
N SER A 534 -22.75 8.19 1.92
CA SER A 534 -22.19 8.79 3.13
C SER A 534 -21.16 9.89 2.82
N ALA A 535 -21.04 10.84 3.74
CA ALA A 535 -19.86 11.69 3.82
C ALA A 535 -18.68 10.89 4.41
N MET A 536 -17.46 11.15 3.97
CA MET A 536 -16.26 10.50 4.54
C MET A 536 -16.11 10.77 6.05
N GLU A 537 -16.52 11.94 6.52
CA GLU A 537 -16.52 12.29 7.94
C GLU A 537 -17.45 11.40 8.76
N TYR A 538 -18.56 10.95 8.18
CA TYR A 538 -19.45 9.97 8.81
C TYR A 538 -18.73 8.63 8.99
N ALA A 539 -18.06 8.12 7.96
CA ALA A 539 -17.32 6.87 8.03
C ALA A 539 -16.23 6.90 9.13
N ILE A 540 -15.49 8.01 9.20
CA ILE A 540 -14.44 8.22 10.22
C ILE A 540 -15.05 8.31 11.62
N GLY A 541 -16.17 9.03 11.77
CA GLY A 541 -16.89 9.16 13.02
C GLY A 541 -17.47 7.83 13.51
N LEU A 542 -18.04 7.02 12.60
CA LEU A 542 -18.53 5.69 12.87
C LEU A 542 -17.40 4.78 13.37
N GLY A 543 -16.26 4.76 12.65
CA GLY A 543 -15.08 3.99 13.06
C GLY A 543 -14.57 4.41 14.43
N ARG A 544 -14.52 5.72 14.73
CA ARG A 544 -14.13 6.21 16.05
C ARG A 544 -15.09 5.76 17.14
N LYS A 545 -16.39 5.85 16.90
CA LYS A 545 -17.43 5.49 17.89
C LYS A 545 -17.47 3.97 18.13
N ALA A 546 -17.23 3.18 17.10
CA ALA A 546 -17.18 1.73 17.16
C ALA A 546 -15.83 1.19 17.68
N GLY A 547 -14.81 2.04 17.83
CA GLY A 547 -13.49 1.61 18.28
C GLY A 547 -12.70 0.83 17.21
N ALA A 548 -12.98 1.05 15.93
CA ALA A 548 -12.22 0.43 14.83
C ALA A 548 -10.77 0.91 14.85
N LYS A 549 -9.79 0.03 14.61
CA LYS A 549 -8.37 0.41 14.59
C LYS A 549 -8.03 1.30 13.39
N ALA A 550 -8.65 1.02 12.24
CA ALA A 550 -8.52 1.78 11.01
C ALA A 550 -9.84 1.92 10.24
N VAL A 551 -9.90 2.94 9.40
CA VAL A 551 -11.00 3.19 8.45
C VAL A 551 -10.43 3.26 7.03
N MET A 552 -11.01 2.50 6.12
CA MET A 552 -10.74 2.56 4.69
C MET A 552 -11.93 3.22 4.00
N LEU A 553 -11.71 4.43 3.48
CA LEU A 553 -12.63 5.14 2.60
C LEU A 553 -12.78 4.34 1.31
N TYR A 554 -14.01 3.95 1.01
CA TYR A 554 -14.36 3.06 -0.10
C TYR A 554 -15.57 3.63 -0.85
N HIS A 555 -15.91 3.03 -2.00
CA HIS A 555 -17.03 3.48 -2.84
C HIS A 555 -16.84 4.93 -3.31
N HIS A 556 -15.64 5.23 -3.82
CA HIS A 556 -15.29 6.58 -4.24
C HIS A 556 -16.24 7.07 -5.34
N ASP A 557 -16.59 8.35 -5.29
CA ASP A 557 -17.41 8.99 -6.32
C ASP A 557 -16.82 8.74 -7.73
N PRO A 558 -17.65 8.39 -8.73
CA PRO A 558 -17.20 8.09 -10.09
C PRO A 558 -16.33 9.19 -10.72
N ASP A 559 -16.61 10.45 -10.39
CA ASP A 559 -15.93 11.61 -10.96
C ASP A 559 -14.73 12.06 -10.11
N ARG A 560 -14.51 11.45 -8.93
CA ARG A 560 -13.40 11.80 -8.04
C ARG A 560 -12.09 11.25 -8.57
N THR A 561 -11.26 12.15 -9.06
CA THR A 561 -9.96 11.82 -9.66
C THR A 561 -8.96 11.35 -8.61
N ASP A 562 -7.87 10.73 -9.05
CA ASP A 562 -6.80 10.31 -8.15
C ASP A 562 -6.17 11.51 -7.41
N ASP A 563 -6.06 12.67 -8.07
CA ASP A 563 -5.52 13.90 -7.45
C ASP A 563 -6.46 14.43 -6.35
N ASP A 564 -7.78 14.27 -6.52
CA ASP A 564 -8.76 14.63 -5.49
C ASP A 564 -8.64 13.70 -4.28
N LEU A 565 -8.51 12.39 -4.53
CA LEU A 565 -8.34 11.38 -3.47
C LEU A 565 -7.03 11.59 -2.70
N ASP A 566 -5.93 11.93 -3.37
CA ASP A 566 -4.68 12.29 -2.69
C ASP A 566 -4.85 13.49 -1.76
N ARG A 567 -5.53 14.54 -2.23
CA ARG A 567 -5.80 15.73 -1.41
C ARG A 567 -6.63 15.38 -0.17
N ILE A 568 -7.62 14.50 -0.32
CA ILE A 568 -8.44 13.99 0.78
C ILE A 568 -7.59 13.17 1.76
N VAL A 569 -6.83 12.17 1.29
CA VAL A 569 -6.01 11.33 2.18
C VAL A 569 -4.98 12.18 2.91
N THR A 570 -4.36 13.13 2.21
CA THR A 570 -3.38 14.05 2.80
C THR A 570 -4.00 14.94 3.87
N SER A 571 -5.21 15.45 3.66
CA SER A 571 -5.90 16.29 4.65
C SER A 571 -6.31 15.51 5.90
N LEU A 572 -6.43 14.19 5.80
CA LEU A 572 -6.80 13.30 6.90
C LEU A 572 -5.60 12.75 7.67
N ASN A 573 -4.37 13.10 7.29
CA ASN A 573 -3.16 12.69 8.01
C ASN A 573 -3.20 13.09 9.50
N GLY A 574 -2.89 12.12 10.37
CA GLY A 574 -2.93 12.32 11.83
C GLY A 574 -4.31 12.14 12.46
N THR A 575 -5.36 11.88 11.66
CA THR A 575 -6.69 11.53 12.17
C THR A 575 -6.66 10.17 12.88
N LYS A 576 -7.45 10.05 13.96
CA LYS A 576 -7.73 8.78 14.64
C LYS A 576 -9.22 8.41 14.52
N PRO A 577 -9.56 7.16 14.16
CA PRO A 577 -8.68 6.04 13.78
C PRO A 577 -7.90 6.33 12.49
N ARG A 578 -6.85 5.54 12.19
CA ARG A 578 -6.02 5.75 11.00
C ARG A 578 -6.88 5.60 9.75
N VAL A 579 -6.78 6.53 8.82
CA VAL A 579 -7.62 6.58 7.62
C VAL A 579 -6.80 6.27 6.36
N TYR A 580 -7.38 5.46 5.47
CA TYR A 580 -6.83 5.12 4.16
C TYR A 580 -7.90 5.36 3.09
N ALA A 581 -7.52 5.62 1.85
CA ALA A 581 -8.40 5.43 0.71
C ALA A 581 -8.12 4.08 0.05
N ALA A 582 -9.17 3.34 -0.27
CA ALA A 582 -9.04 2.09 -0.99
C ALA A 582 -8.48 2.33 -2.39
N ALA A 583 -7.53 1.50 -2.81
CA ALA A 583 -6.96 1.54 -4.15
C ALA A 583 -7.01 0.16 -4.80
N GLU A 584 -7.57 0.10 -6.01
CA GLU A 584 -7.73 -1.12 -6.79
C GLU A 584 -6.38 -1.82 -7.04
N GLY A 585 -6.31 -3.13 -6.80
CA GLY A 585 -5.10 -3.94 -6.92
C GLY A 585 -4.25 -3.97 -5.66
N SER A 586 -4.59 -3.21 -4.64
CA SER A 586 -3.88 -3.26 -3.36
C SER A 586 -4.15 -4.57 -2.63
N VAL A 587 -3.10 -5.06 -1.98
CA VAL A 587 -3.16 -6.18 -1.03
C VAL A 587 -2.89 -5.58 0.35
N ILE A 588 -3.88 -5.64 1.25
CA ILE A 588 -3.86 -4.94 2.53
C ILE A 588 -3.75 -5.94 3.68
N GLU A 589 -2.78 -5.69 4.57
CA GLU A 589 -2.67 -6.38 5.85
C GLU A 589 -3.45 -5.61 6.92
N LEU A 590 -4.18 -6.33 7.80
CA LEU A 590 -4.97 -5.68 8.85
C LEU A 590 -4.08 -5.20 10.03
N PRO A 591 -4.38 -4.04 10.65
CA PRO A 591 -3.64 -3.50 11.81
C PRO A 591 -3.74 -4.31 13.12
#